data_AF-A0A2D9CG28-F1
#
_entry.id   AF-A0A2D9CG28-F1
#
_cell.length_a   1.000
_cell.length_b   1.000
_cell.length_c   1.000
_cell.angle_alpha   90.00
_cell.angle_beta   90.00
_cell.angle_gamma   90.00
#
_symmetry.space_group_name_H-M   'P 1'
#
loop_
_entity.id
_entity.type
_entity.pdbx_description
1 polymer ?
#
loop_
_entity_poly.entity_id
_entity_poly.type
_entity_poly.pdbx_seq_one_letter_code
_entity_poly.pdbx_strand_id
1 'polypeptide(L)'
;MGNNATLPKVGEGATILHYSDRSAYEVIAVSESTNSCIIRKMNCIFIGDGYGDERYEYKSNLDGKTILLEWNEKKGKWGKVTYRVQIIKSLQKRLSEQFEYPYKNLPGGITYNDLTIEDEDNDWGFRLKVVKGITKEYKSFNPVSIIFGRMEEYRDPSF
;
A
#
# COMPACT_ATOMS: atom_id res chain seq x y z
N MET A 1 -9.24 -10.83 18.17
CA MET A 1 -8.17 -10.84 17.14
C MET A 1 -8.31 -12.15 16.38
N GLY A 2 -9.13 -12.16 15.33
CA GLY A 2 -9.48 -13.37 14.59
C GLY A 2 -8.33 -13.84 13.72
N ASN A 3 -8.12 -15.15 13.67
CA ASN A 3 -7.07 -15.80 12.89
C ASN A 3 -7.16 -15.37 11.41
N ASN A 4 -6.04 -14.88 10.85
CA ASN A 4 -5.82 -14.58 9.43
C ASN A 4 -5.83 -15.85 8.54
N ALA A 5 -6.65 -16.85 8.89
CA ALA A 5 -6.60 -18.20 8.32
C ALA A 5 -7.55 -18.39 7.12
N THR A 6 -8.26 -17.37 6.68
CA THR A 6 -8.98 -17.42 5.40
C THR A 6 -8.02 -17.04 4.28
N LEU A 7 -7.93 -17.89 3.26
CA LEU A 7 -7.11 -17.62 2.08
C LEU A 7 -7.86 -16.66 1.15
N PRO A 8 -7.16 -15.72 0.48
CA PRO A 8 -7.79 -14.86 -0.49
C PRO A 8 -8.33 -15.67 -1.68
N LYS A 9 -9.52 -15.32 -2.16
CA LYS A 9 -10.11 -15.91 -3.37
C LYS A 9 -10.74 -14.82 -4.22
N VAL A 10 -10.49 -14.89 -5.53
CA VAL A 10 -10.97 -13.89 -6.50
C VAL A 10 -12.49 -13.80 -6.46
N GLY A 11 -13.01 -12.57 -6.43
CA GLY A 11 -14.45 -12.28 -6.34
C GLY A 11 -15.02 -12.31 -4.92
N GLU A 12 -14.24 -12.74 -3.91
CA GLU A 12 -14.68 -12.66 -2.52
C GLU A 12 -14.34 -11.31 -1.89
N GLY A 13 -15.04 -11.00 -0.80
CA GLY A 13 -14.77 -9.82 0.02
C GLY A 13 -13.46 -9.94 0.79
N ALA A 14 -12.86 -8.80 1.11
CA ALA A 14 -11.86 -8.69 2.14
C ALA A 14 -12.14 -7.47 3.03
N THR A 15 -11.84 -7.58 4.32
CA THR A 15 -11.98 -6.48 5.28
C THR A 15 -10.64 -6.18 5.90
N ILE A 16 -10.12 -4.97 5.70
CA ILE A 16 -8.98 -4.47 6.48
C ILE A 16 -9.51 -3.93 7.80
N LEU A 17 -8.93 -4.42 8.89
CA LEU A 17 -9.21 -3.96 10.25
C LEU A 17 -8.23 -2.85 10.61
N HIS A 18 -8.78 -1.69 10.95
CA HIS A 18 -8.02 -0.58 11.54
C HIS A 18 -8.12 -0.65 13.06
N TYR A 19 -7.74 0.43 13.74
CA TYR A 19 -7.84 0.51 15.19
C TYR A 19 -9.30 0.40 15.67
N SER A 20 -10.17 1.27 15.14
CA SER A 20 -11.61 1.32 15.43
C SER A 20 -12.46 0.99 14.19
N ASP A 21 -11.97 1.38 13.01
CA ASP A 21 -12.70 1.24 11.74
C ASP A 21 -12.48 -0.10 11.04
N ARG A 22 -13.35 -0.38 10.07
CA ARG A 22 -13.21 -1.48 9.11
C ARG A 22 -13.44 -0.94 7.72
N SER A 23 -12.58 -1.31 6.78
CA SER A 23 -12.74 -0.92 5.38
C SER A 23 -12.98 -2.14 4.51
N ALA A 24 -14.03 -2.06 3.68
CA ALA A 24 -14.43 -3.10 2.77
C ALA A 24 -13.64 -3.06 1.44
N TYR A 25 -13.21 -4.23 1.00
CA TYR A 25 -12.49 -4.48 -0.23
C TYR A 25 -13.05 -5.71 -0.95
N GLU A 26 -12.73 -5.84 -2.23
CA GLU A 26 -12.88 -7.05 -3.02
C GLU A 26 -11.50 -7.60 -3.42
N VAL A 27 -11.37 -8.92 -3.48
CA VAL A 27 -10.18 -9.59 -4.01
C VAL A 27 -10.31 -9.71 -5.52
N ILE A 28 -9.43 -9.04 -6.27
CA ILE A 28 -9.48 -9.01 -7.74
C ILE A 28 -8.45 -9.93 -8.40
N ALA A 29 -7.37 -10.28 -7.71
CA ALA A 29 -6.39 -11.24 -8.20
C ALA A 29 -5.72 -11.99 -7.03
N VAL A 30 -5.39 -13.26 -7.25
CA VAL A 30 -4.63 -14.09 -6.32
C VAL A 30 -3.54 -14.80 -7.12
N SER A 31 -2.33 -14.80 -6.59
CA SER A 31 -1.18 -15.52 -7.14
C SER A 31 -0.78 -16.61 -6.17
N GLU A 32 -0.99 -17.86 -6.59
CA GLU A 32 -0.63 -19.04 -5.81
C GLU A 32 0.89 -19.22 -5.70
N SER A 33 1.65 -18.81 -6.73
CA SER A 33 3.11 -18.98 -6.74
C SER A 33 3.85 -18.00 -5.83
N THR A 34 3.30 -16.81 -5.61
CA THR A 34 3.96 -15.73 -4.85
C THR A 34 3.31 -15.43 -3.51
N ASN A 35 2.31 -16.23 -3.09
CA ASN A 35 1.52 -16.00 -1.88
C ASN A 35 1.08 -14.54 -1.74
N SER A 36 0.52 -14.00 -2.83
CA SER A 36 0.17 -12.59 -2.95
C SER A 36 -1.23 -12.41 -3.53
N CYS A 37 -1.91 -11.33 -3.19
CA CYS A 37 -3.19 -10.99 -3.77
C CYS A 37 -3.30 -9.49 -4.02
N ILE A 38 -4.20 -9.11 -4.92
CA ILE A 38 -4.55 -7.71 -5.18
C ILE A 38 -5.97 -7.52 -4.71
N ILE A 39 -6.17 -6.51 -3.87
CA ILE A 39 -7.48 -6.09 -3.39
C ILE A 39 -7.79 -4.68 -3.89
N ARG A 40 -9.08 -4.36 -4.02
CA ARG A 40 -9.57 -3.03 -4.42
C ARG A 40 -10.64 -2.55 -3.46
N LYS A 41 -10.58 -1.27 -3.09
CA LYS A 41 -11.54 -0.70 -2.13
C LYS A 41 -12.94 -0.68 -2.76
N MET A 42 -13.94 -1.11 -2.01
CA MET A 42 -15.34 -1.03 -2.44
C MET A 42 -15.88 0.39 -2.31
N ASN A 43 -16.85 0.74 -3.14
CA ASN A 43 -17.72 1.88 -2.89
C ASN A 43 -18.79 1.45 -1.88
N CYS A 44 -18.77 2.05 -0.69
CA CYS A 44 -19.70 1.76 0.40
C CYS A 44 -20.74 2.89 0.47
N ILE A 45 -22.01 2.55 0.21
CA ILE A 45 -23.13 3.49 0.27
C ILE A 45 -23.85 3.23 1.59
N PHE A 46 -23.86 4.22 2.49
CA PHE A 46 -24.57 4.11 3.76
C PHE A 46 -26.08 4.06 3.51
N ILE A 47 -26.73 3.04 4.05
CA ILE A 47 -28.19 2.83 3.96
C ILE A 47 -28.83 2.66 5.34
N GLY A 48 -28.07 2.96 6.40
CA GLY A 48 -28.59 2.93 7.76
C GLY A 48 -29.47 4.14 8.08
N ASP A 49 -30.22 4.01 9.17
CA ASP A 49 -31.17 5.02 9.64
C ASP A 49 -30.52 6.02 10.62
N GLY A 50 -29.28 5.79 11.05
CA GLY A 50 -28.55 6.72 11.92
C GLY A 50 -27.38 6.09 12.68
N TYR A 51 -27.03 6.72 13.80
CA TYR A 51 -25.94 6.29 14.68
C TYR A 51 -26.18 4.87 15.22
N GLY A 52 -25.19 3.97 15.08
CA GLY A 52 -25.31 2.57 15.51
C GLY A 52 -26.02 1.64 14.52
N ASP A 53 -26.36 2.14 13.33
CA ASP A 53 -26.93 1.35 12.24
C ASP A 53 -25.98 1.32 11.03
N GLU A 54 -24.82 0.70 11.20
CA GLU A 54 -23.75 0.64 10.20
C GLU A 54 -24.04 -0.37 9.07
N ARG A 55 -25.15 -0.15 8.35
CA ARG A 55 -25.53 -0.89 7.15
C ARG A 55 -25.05 -0.15 5.90
N TYR A 56 -24.40 -0.91 5.02
CA TYR A 56 -23.87 -0.40 3.77
C TYR A 56 -24.27 -1.31 2.61
N GLU A 57 -24.56 -0.70 1.47
CA GLU A 57 -24.51 -1.39 0.18
C GLU A 57 -23.11 -1.29 -0.40
N TYR A 58 -22.65 -2.37 -1.02
CA TYR A 58 -21.31 -2.46 -1.59
C TYR A 58 -21.39 -2.51 -3.11
N LYS A 59 -20.61 -1.66 -3.79
CA LYS A 59 -20.45 -1.68 -5.25
C LYS A 59 -18.96 -1.69 -5.60
N SER A 60 -18.59 -2.51 -6.57
CA SER A 60 -17.21 -2.55 -7.07
C SER A 60 -16.82 -1.19 -7.65
N ASN A 61 -15.66 -0.68 -7.24
CA ASN A 61 -15.11 0.56 -7.78
C ASN A 61 -14.06 0.22 -8.85
N LEU A 62 -14.47 0.08 -10.11
CA LEU A 62 -13.60 -0.44 -11.17
C LEU A 62 -12.34 0.42 -11.38
N ASP A 63 -12.46 1.74 -11.19
CA ASP A 63 -11.39 2.73 -11.33
C ASP A 63 -10.63 2.97 -10.01
N GLY A 64 -11.01 2.28 -8.93
CA GLY A 64 -10.44 2.46 -7.60
C GLY A 64 -8.99 2.00 -7.51
N LYS A 65 -8.19 2.70 -6.69
CA LYS A 65 -6.79 2.33 -6.41
C LYS A 65 -6.74 0.92 -5.81
N THR A 66 -5.86 0.08 -6.36
CA THR A 66 -5.64 -1.29 -5.90
C THR A 66 -4.50 -1.36 -4.88
N ILE A 67 -4.53 -2.38 -4.02
CA ILE A 67 -3.50 -2.65 -3.03
C ILE A 67 -2.93 -4.04 -3.29
N LEU A 68 -1.62 -4.11 -3.50
CA LEU A 68 -0.88 -5.38 -3.50
C LEU A 68 -0.62 -5.81 -2.05
N LEU A 69 -1.07 -7.01 -1.71
CA LEU A 69 -0.79 -7.67 -0.45
C LEU A 69 0.08 -8.91 -0.69
N GLU A 70 1.01 -9.14 0.22
CA GLU A 70 1.80 -10.36 0.25
C GLU A 70 1.81 -10.97 1.64
N TRP A 71 1.83 -12.31 1.70
CA TRP A 71 2.06 -13.04 2.92
C TRP A 71 3.55 -13.06 3.25
N ASN A 72 3.91 -12.62 4.46
CA ASN A 72 5.27 -12.74 4.96
C ASN A 72 5.36 -13.93 5.92
N GLU A 73 5.93 -15.05 5.45
CA GLU A 73 6.06 -16.28 6.23
C GLU A 73 6.82 -16.08 7.54
N LYS A 74 7.90 -15.30 7.53
CA LYS A 74 8.72 -15.04 8.73
C LYS A 74 7.95 -14.27 9.81
N LYS A 75 7.05 -13.37 9.39
CA LYS A 75 6.24 -12.55 10.30
C LYS A 75 4.87 -13.17 10.58
N GLY A 76 4.45 -14.17 9.82
CA GLY A 76 3.13 -14.79 9.91
C GLY A 76 1.99 -13.79 9.68
N LYS A 77 2.18 -12.81 8.78
CA LYS A 77 1.23 -11.71 8.55
C LYS A 77 1.16 -11.31 7.09
N TRP A 78 -0.03 -10.89 6.67
CA TRP A 78 -0.21 -10.14 5.43
C TRP A 78 0.32 -8.71 5.58
N GLY A 79 0.79 -8.14 4.49
CA GLY A 79 1.22 -6.75 4.46
C GLY A 79 1.07 -6.12 3.09
N LYS A 80 0.77 -4.82 3.09
CA LYS A 80 0.80 -3.97 1.91
C LYS A 80 2.23 -3.87 1.41
N VAL A 81 2.39 -4.19 0.13
CA VAL A 81 3.66 -4.07 -0.57
C VAL A 81 3.62 -2.86 -1.46
N THR A 82 4.63 -2.00 -1.31
CA THR A 82 4.88 -0.89 -2.21
C THR A 82 6.32 -0.91 -2.65
N TYR A 83 6.57 -0.37 -3.84
CA TYR A 83 7.89 -0.22 -4.40
C TYR A 83 8.18 1.25 -4.52
N ARG A 84 9.34 1.67 -4.00
CA ARG A 84 9.79 3.06 -4.13
C ARG A 84 11.22 3.08 -4.63
N VAL A 85 11.44 3.84 -5.68
CA VAL A 85 12.79 4.17 -6.14
C VAL A 85 13.38 5.18 -5.17
N GLN A 86 14.53 4.84 -4.60
CA GLN A 86 15.28 5.68 -3.66
C GLN A 86 16.74 5.71 -4.06
N ILE A 87 17.48 6.72 -3.60
CA ILE A 87 18.95 6.72 -3.68
C ILE A 87 19.47 5.45 -2.97
N ILE A 88 20.50 4.84 -3.53
CA ILE A 88 21.10 3.64 -2.95
C ILE A 88 21.55 3.97 -1.52
N LYS A 89 21.11 3.18 -0.52
CA LYS A 89 21.28 3.53 0.90
C LYS A 89 22.74 3.78 1.30
N SER A 90 23.68 2.99 0.78
CA SER A 90 25.12 3.19 1.02
C SER A 90 25.64 4.49 0.41
N LEU A 91 25.16 4.85 -0.79
CA LEU A 91 25.47 6.13 -1.41
C LEU A 91 24.87 7.29 -0.62
N GLN A 92 23.59 7.18 -0.22
CA GLN A 92 22.90 8.18 0.57
C GLN A 92 23.63 8.45 1.90
N LYS A 93 24.04 7.39 2.61
CA LYS A 93 24.81 7.50 3.85
C LYS A 93 26.12 8.28 3.64
N ARG A 94 26.89 7.90 2.63
CA ARG A 94 28.14 8.59 2.29
C ARG A 94 27.91 10.06 1.94
N LEU A 95 26.85 10.36 1.19
CA LEU A 95 26.51 11.73 0.82
C LEU A 95 26.08 12.56 2.02
N SER A 96 25.28 12.01 2.95
CA SER A 96 24.87 12.73 4.17
C SER A 96 26.03 13.02 5.12
N GLU A 97 27.09 12.22 5.09
CA GLU A 97 28.31 12.47 5.89
C GLU A 97 29.18 13.57 5.27
N GLN A 98 29.08 13.82 3.97
CA GLN A 98 29.98 14.70 3.22
C GLN A 98 29.32 16.02 2.77
N PHE A 99 27.99 16.04 2.62
CA PHE A 99 27.25 17.13 1.99
C PHE A 99 25.90 17.35 2.67
N GLU A 100 25.45 18.61 2.71
CA GLU A 100 24.09 18.96 3.11
C GLU A 100 23.08 18.62 2.02
N TYR A 101 21.86 18.27 2.43
CA TYR A 101 20.74 18.03 1.53
C TYR A 101 20.18 19.36 0.99
N PRO A 102 19.79 19.47 -0.30
CA PRO A 102 19.79 18.43 -1.33
C PRO A 102 21.17 18.16 -1.93
N TYR A 103 21.44 16.89 -2.26
CA TYR A 103 22.72 16.46 -2.80
C TYR A 103 22.97 17.07 -4.20
N LYS A 104 23.89 18.04 -4.27
CA LYS A 104 24.21 18.77 -5.52
C LYS A 104 25.22 18.05 -6.42
N ASN A 105 25.89 17.00 -5.92
CA ASN A 105 27.01 16.34 -6.60
C ASN A 105 26.87 14.80 -6.59
N LEU A 106 25.85 14.27 -7.26
CA LEU A 106 25.75 12.82 -7.42
C LEU A 106 26.80 12.32 -8.43
N PRO A 107 27.15 11.01 -8.40
CA PRO A 107 28.08 10.43 -9.37
C PRO A 107 27.69 10.79 -10.82
N GLY A 108 28.68 11.18 -11.62
CA GLY A 108 28.46 11.56 -13.02
C GLY A 108 27.95 12.99 -13.24
N GLY A 109 28.00 13.87 -12.22
CA GLY A 109 27.59 15.27 -12.34
C GLY A 109 26.07 15.47 -12.33
N ILE A 110 25.33 14.42 -11.99
CA ILE A 110 23.86 14.42 -11.92
C ILE A 110 23.42 15.17 -10.66
N THR A 111 22.36 15.96 -10.77
CA THR A 111 21.73 16.64 -9.64
C THR A 111 20.51 15.87 -9.16
N TYR A 112 20.01 16.21 -7.96
CA TYR A 112 18.77 15.61 -7.46
C TYR A 112 17.58 15.83 -8.41
N ASN A 113 17.49 16.99 -9.08
CA ASN A 113 16.41 17.31 -10.01
C ASN A 113 16.43 16.45 -11.27
N ASP A 114 17.61 16.01 -11.73
CA ASP A 114 17.73 15.11 -12.88
C ASP A 114 17.15 13.72 -12.59
N LEU A 115 17.14 13.33 -11.31
CA LEU A 115 16.56 12.07 -10.85
C LEU A 115 15.03 12.13 -10.75
N THR A 116 14.41 13.30 -10.63
CA THR A 116 12.97 13.42 -10.42
C THR A 116 12.18 13.38 -11.73
N ILE A 117 10.98 12.80 -11.68
CA ILE A 117 9.92 12.91 -12.70
C ILE A 117 8.66 13.34 -11.97
N GLU A 118 7.91 14.27 -12.54
CA GLU A 118 6.57 14.61 -12.09
C GLU A 118 5.68 13.37 -12.03
N ASP A 119 4.95 13.25 -10.94
CA ASP A 119 4.09 12.12 -10.64
C ASP A 119 2.94 12.62 -9.78
N GLU A 120 1.85 13.01 -10.43
CA GLU A 120 0.65 13.56 -9.78
C GLU A 120 -0.03 12.56 -8.83
N ASP A 121 0.21 11.26 -9.03
CA ASP A 121 -0.30 10.19 -8.17
C ASP A 121 0.54 9.98 -6.91
N ASN A 122 1.70 10.64 -6.81
CA ASN A 122 2.56 10.62 -5.64
C ASN A 122 2.24 11.80 -4.72
N ASP A 123 2.18 11.57 -3.41
CA ASP A 123 1.93 12.62 -2.40
C ASP A 123 2.92 13.81 -2.50
N TRP A 124 4.10 13.58 -3.07
CA TRP A 124 5.15 14.59 -3.22
C TRP A 124 5.12 15.29 -4.60
N GLY A 125 4.22 14.90 -5.50
CA GLY A 125 4.15 15.40 -6.88
C GLY A 125 5.30 14.93 -7.78
N PHE A 126 6.20 14.08 -7.28
CA PHE A 126 7.31 13.54 -8.05
C PHE A 126 7.75 12.15 -7.55
N ARG A 127 8.40 11.39 -8.43
CA ARG A 127 9.11 10.14 -8.12
C ARG A 127 10.53 10.15 -8.68
N LEU A 128 11.37 9.24 -8.20
CA LEU A 128 12.73 9.08 -8.71
C LEU A 128 12.81 8.09 -9.88
N LYS A 129 13.66 8.38 -10.85
CA LYS A 129 14.07 7.47 -11.94
C LYS A 129 14.99 6.40 -11.41
N VAL A 130 14.94 5.21 -12.00
CA VAL A 130 15.98 4.19 -11.81
C VAL A 130 17.20 4.58 -12.64
N VAL A 131 18.29 4.93 -11.96
CA VAL A 131 19.57 5.32 -12.55
C VAL A 131 20.63 4.39 -11.96
N LYS A 132 21.25 3.58 -12.83
CA LYS A 132 22.22 2.56 -12.44
C LYS A 132 23.34 3.18 -11.61
N GLY A 133 23.57 2.63 -10.41
CA GLY A 133 24.61 3.08 -9.50
C GLY A 133 24.25 4.28 -8.63
N ILE A 134 23.08 4.91 -8.82
CA ILE A 134 22.63 6.05 -8.02
C ILE A 134 21.34 5.71 -7.28
N THR A 135 20.32 5.24 -7.98
CA THR A 135 19.02 4.88 -7.39
C THR A 135 18.72 3.41 -7.61
N LYS A 136 17.89 2.85 -6.73
CA LYS A 136 17.41 1.47 -6.78
C LYS A 136 15.97 1.43 -6.29
N GLU A 137 15.18 0.53 -6.85
CA GLU A 137 13.86 0.21 -6.32
C GLU A 137 13.97 -0.61 -5.03
N TYR A 138 13.30 -0.13 -3.99
CA TYR A 138 13.18 -0.81 -2.72
C TYR A 138 11.74 -1.24 -2.49
N LYS A 139 11.58 -2.51 -2.16
CA LYS A 139 10.34 -3.07 -1.66
C LYS A 139 10.13 -2.67 -0.20
N SER A 140 8.97 -2.10 0.10
CA SER A 140 8.50 -1.83 1.45
C SER A 140 7.37 -2.79 1.79
N PHE A 141 7.33 -3.24 3.04
CA PHE A 141 6.31 -4.14 3.55
C PHE A 141 5.70 -3.53 4.82
N ASN A 142 4.43 -3.19 4.77
CA ASN A 142 3.67 -2.64 5.88
C ASN A 142 2.61 -3.67 6.31
N PRO A 143 2.73 -4.28 7.51
CA PRO A 143 1.76 -5.25 7.98
C PRO A 143 0.34 -4.69 7.98
N VAL A 144 -0.64 -5.53 7.60
CA VAL A 144 -2.06 -5.19 7.67
C VAL A 144 -2.81 -6.29 8.42
N SER A 145 -3.83 -5.90 9.17
CA SER A 145 -4.79 -6.84 9.75
C SER A 145 -5.93 -6.99 8.75
N ILE A 146 -6.15 -8.20 8.23
CA ILE A 146 -7.11 -8.43 7.15
C ILE A 146 -7.84 -9.75 7.34
N ILE A 147 -9.14 -9.75 7.04
CA ILE A 147 -9.98 -10.94 6.98
C ILE A 147 -10.43 -11.12 5.54
N PHE A 148 -10.14 -12.28 4.93
CA PHE A 148 -10.67 -12.65 3.63
C PHE A 148 -12.00 -13.39 3.76
N GLY A 149 -12.85 -13.31 2.73
CA GLY A 149 -14.18 -13.90 2.70
C GLY A 149 -15.27 -13.06 3.39
N ARG A 150 -14.91 -11.88 3.90
CA ARG A 150 -15.85 -10.94 4.53
C ARG A 150 -15.73 -9.57 3.89
N MET A 151 -16.86 -8.90 3.73
CA MET A 151 -16.96 -7.54 3.21
C MET A 151 -17.73 -6.72 4.23
N GLU A 152 -17.01 -5.95 5.05
CA GLU A 152 -17.58 -5.18 6.15
C GLU A 152 -16.98 -3.78 6.15
N GLU A 153 -17.81 -2.77 5.92
CA GLU A 153 -17.48 -1.37 6.23
C GLU A 153 -18.03 -1.05 7.63
N TYR A 154 -17.20 -0.44 8.45
CA TYR A 154 -17.60 0.08 9.74
C TYR A 154 -16.78 1.34 10.01
N ARG A 155 -17.45 2.40 10.45
CA ARG A 155 -16.82 3.65 10.84
C ARG A 155 -17.19 3.92 12.27
N ASP A 156 -16.21 3.97 13.15
CA ASP A 156 -16.43 4.39 14.53
C ASP A 156 -16.66 5.92 14.55
N PRO A 157 -17.85 6.37 14.95
CA PRO A 157 -18.15 7.80 15.02
C PRO A 157 -17.49 8.50 16.22
N SER A 158 -16.78 7.77 17.09
CA SER A 158 -16.24 8.28 18.36
C SER A 158 -14.83 8.88 18.26
N PHE A 159 -14.28 9.03 17.05
CA PHE A 159 -12.95 9.57 16.77
C PHE A 159 -12.96 10.83 15.90
#